data_AF-A0A2V5QL49-F1
#
_entry.id   AF-A0A2V5QL49-F1
#
_cell.length_a   1.000
_cell.length_b   1.000
_cell.length_c   1.000
_cell.angle_alpha   90.00
_cell.angle_beta   90.00
_cell.angle_gamma   90.00
#
_symmetry.space_group_name_H-M   'P 1'
#
loop_
_entity.id
_entity.type
_entity.pdbx_description
1 polymer ?
#
loop_
_entity_poly.entity_id
_entity_poly.type
_entity_poly.pdbx_seq_one_letter_code
_entity_poly.pdbx_strand_id
1 'polypeptide(L)'
;MGEILSSAEFYSDRVIRNQIKSPVQFLIQTAKLLETPLPSPNIAQNSMRQMGQILFAPPSVKGWDGGRAWINTSTLLFRYNFANYLINGDEMLSGAEPGKERAPDFGFRRGLALGANIRRDPIDVSKLIPAELRKKPQELVAHLS
;
A
#
# COMPACT_ATOMS: atom_id res chain seq x y z
N MET A 1 -16.05 -21.64 -16.46
CA MET A 1 -15.04 -20.72 -15.88
C MET A 1 -13.69 -20.80 -16.59
N GLY A 2 -13.27 -21.98 -17.08
CA GLY A 2 -12.01 -22.12 -17.83
C GLY A 2 -11.89 -21.24 -19.07
N GLU A 3 -12.96 -21.12 -19.88
CA GLU A 3 -12.92 -20.32 -21.13
C GLU A 3 -12.63 -18.82 -20.92
N ILE A 4 -13.10 -18.23 -19.83
CA ILE A 4 -12.82 -16.81 -19.51
C ILE A 4 -11.34 -16.65 -19.13
N LEU A 5 -10.81 -17.57 -18.33
CA LEU A 5 -9.43 -17.53 -17.86
C LEU A 5 -8.42 -17.98 -18.92
N SER A 6 -8.85 -18.60 -20.01
CA SER A 6 -7.99 -18.99 -21.14
C SER A 6 -8.13 -18.05 -22.35
N SER A 7 -9.05 -17.08 -22.30
CA SER A 7 -9.26 -16.12 -23.39
C SER A 7 -8.08 -15.16 -23.52
N ALA A 8 -7.66 -14.88 -24.76
CA ALA A 8 -6.62 -13.88 -25.03
C ALA A 8 -7.00 -12.47 -24.54
N GLU A 9 -8.30 -12.14 -24.54
CA GLU A 9 -8.78 -10.82 -24.09
C GLU A 9 -8.51 -10.60 -22.59
N PHE A 10 -8.60 -11.67 -21.78
CA PHE A 10 -8.34 -11.62 -20.33
C PHE A 10 -6.88 -11.25 -20.02
N TYR A 11 -5.95 -11.60 -20.91
CA TYR A 11 -4.52 -11.31 -20.79
C TYR A 11 -4.05 -10.13 -21.66
N SER A 12 -4.99 -9.40 -22.29
CA SER A 12 -4.64 -8.24 -23.11
C SER A 12 -4.04 -7.11 -22.27
N ASP A 13 -3.23 -6.26 -22.90
CA ASP A 13 -2.63 -5.07 -22.29
C ASP A 13 -3.67 -4.07 -21.75
N ARG A 14 -4.93 -4.15 -22.22
CA ARG A 14 -6.04 -3.32 -21.73
C ARG A 14 -6.50 -3.72 -20.33
N VAL A 15 -6.29 -4.98 -19.97
CA VAL A 15 -6.77 -5.60 -18.71
C VAL A 15 -5.61 -5.77 -17.74
N ILE A 16 -4.51 -6.38 -18.22
CA ILE A 16 -3.34 -6.67 -17.39
C ILE A 16 -2.72 -5.36 -16.90
N ARG A 17 -2.39 -5.32 -15.59
CA ARG A 17 -1.78 -4.17 -14.89
C ARG A 17 -2.61 -2.87 -14.88
N ASN A 18 -3.89 -2.89 -15.27
CA ASN A 18 -4.74 -1.70 -15.28
C ASN A 18 -5.53 -1.49 -13.96
N GLN A 19 -5.46 -2.42 -13.01
CA GLN A 19 -6.18 -2.34 -11.74
C GLN A 19 -5.49 -1.42 -10.72
N ILE A 20 -6.19 -0.37 -10.29
CA ILE A 20 -5.80 0.41 -9.11
C ILE A 20 -6.25 -0.34 -7.84
N LYS A 21 -5.27 -0.85 -7.09
CA LYS A 21 -5.48 -1.67 -5.89
C LYS A 21 -6.06 -0.85 -4.74
N SER A 22 -7.05 -1.40 -4.04
CA SER A 22 -7.52 -0.83 -2.77
C SER A 22 -6.39 -0.80 -1.73
N PRO A 23 -6.47 0.03 -0.68
CA PRO A 23 -5.44 0.09 0.35
C PRO A 23 -5.07 -1.26 0.97
N VAL A 24 -6.06 -2.11 1.29
CA VAL A 24 -5.78 -3.46 1.82
C VAL A 24 -5.08 -4.35 0.80
N GLN A 25 -5.54 -4.33 -0.47
CA GLN A 25 -4.92 -5.13 -1.53
C GLN A 25 -3.48 -4.69 -1.78
N PHE A 26 -3.24 -3.38 -1.82
CA PHE A 26 -1.90 -2.80 -1.97
C PHE A 26 -0.99 -3.20 -0.82
N LEU A 27 -1.47 -3.12 0.43
CA LEU A 27 -0.69 -3.49 1.61
C LEU A 27 -0.26 -4.96 1.56
N ILE A 28 -1.23 -5.87 1.41
CA ILE A 28 -0.98 -7.32 1.43
C ILE A 28 -0.10 -7.74 0.24
N GLN A 29 -0.42 -7.27 -0.97
CA GLN A 29 0.35 -7.66 -2.15
C GLN A 29 1.77 -7.09 -2.14
N THR A 30 1.97 -5.88 -1.63
CA THR A 30 3.33 -5.30 -1.52
C THR A 30 4.16 -6.10 -0.52
N ALA A 31 3.60 -6.46 0.64
CA ALA A 31 4.32 -7.30 1.61
C ALA A 31 4.65 -8.69 1.03
N LYS A 32 3.73 -9.30 0.29
CA LYS A 32 3.95 -10.58 -0.38
C LYS A 32 5.02 -10.49 -1.48
N LEU A 33 4.98 -9.43 -2.31
CA LEU A 33 5.96 -9.21 -3.38
C LEU A 33 7.37 -8.97 -2.83
N LEU A 34 7.47 -8.29 -1.70
CA LEU A 34 8.73 -8.02 -1.01
C LEU A 34 9.16 -9.17 -0.07
N GLU A 35 8.44 -10.28 -0.06
CA GLU A 35 8.69 -11.45 0.80
C GLU A 35 8.91 -11.08 2.29
N THR A 36 8.18 -10.07 2.75
CA THR A 36 8.28 -9.56 4.13
C THR A 36 7.07 -9.98 4.95
N PRO A 37 7.23 -10.20 6.27
CA PRO A 37 6.09 -10.25 7.17
C PRO A 37 5.24 -8.98 7.06
N LEU A 38 3.94 -9.13 7.32
CA LEU A 38 3.04 -8.00 7.46
C LEU A 38 3.46 -7.14 8.64
N PRO A 39 3.26 -5.81 8.56
CA PRO A 39 3.47 -4.95 9.70
C PRO A 39 2.47 -5.26 10.82
N SER A 40 2.75 -4.76 12.02
CA SER A 40 1.84 -4.96 13.16
C SER A 40 0.42 -4.48 12.81
N PRO A 41 -0.64 -5.08 13.40
CA PRO A 41 -2.02 -4.71 13.07
C PRO A 41 -2.31 -3.22 13.20
N ASN A 42 -1.73 -2.54 14.20
CA ASN A 42 -1.87 -1.10 14.41
C ASN A 42 -1.29 -0.28 13.25
N ILE A 43 -0.09 -0.64 12.78
CA ILE A 43 0.56 0.02 11.66
C ILE A 43 -0.23 -0.25 10.38
N ALA A 44 -0.60 -1.52 10.12
CA ALA A 44 -1.39 -1.89 8.96
C ALA A 44 -2.72 -1.13 8.88
N GLN A 45 -3.45 -1.07 10.00
CA GLN A 45 -4.72 -0.36 10.09
C GLN A 45 -4.56 1.14 9.89
N ASN A 46 -3.53 1.75 10.48
CA ASN A 46 -3.26 3.17 10.29
C ASN A 46 -2.89 3.47 8.82
N SER A 47 -2.03 2.66 8.20
CA SER A 47 -1.66 2.82 6.80
C SER A 47 -2.87 2.74 5.88
N MET A 48 -3.77 1.77 6.08
CA MET A 48 -5.01 1.66 5.30
C MET A 48 -5.94 2.86 5.53
N ARG A 49 -6.07 3.33 6.77
CA ARG A 49 -6.87 4.51 7.13
C ARG A 49 -6.38 5.76 6.42
N GLN A 50 -5.06 6.01 6.43
CA GLN A 50 -4.46 7.16 5.74
C GLN A 50 -4.67 7.11 4.22
N MET A 51 -4.88 5.92 3.67
CA MET A 51 -5.23 5.71 2.26
C MET A 51 -6.74 5.65 2.00
N GLY A 52 -7.59 5.90 3.00
CA GLY A 52 -9.04 6.00 2.85
C GLY A 52 -9.84 4.71 3.04
N GLN A 53 -9.25 3.64 3.57
CA GLN A 53 -9.95 2.38 3.84
C GLN A 53 -9.82 1.95 5.29
N ILE A 54 -10.95 1.87 5.99
CA ILE A 54 -11.03 1.32 7.36
C ILE A 54 -11.81 0.02 7.26
N LEU A 55 -11.17 -1.11 7.52
CA LEU A 55 -11.85 -2.42 7.44
C LEU A 55 -13.07 -2.46 8.37
N PHE A 56 -14.14 -3.11 7.91
CA PHE A 56 -15.43 -3.22 8.61
C PHE A 56 -16.18 -1.90 8.87
N ALA A 57 -15.74 -0.79 8.26
CA ALA A 57 -16.41 0.51 8.33
C ALA A 57 -16.55 1.15 6.93
N PRO A 58 -17.35 0.56 6.03
CA PRO A 58 -17.58 1.12 4.71
C PRO A 58 -18.35 2.46 4.80
N PRO A 59 -18.10 3.40 3.87
CA PRO A 59 -18.75 4.72 3.91
C PRO A 59 -20.25 4.67 3.57
N SER A 60 -20.73 3.61 2.93
CA SER A 60 -22.15 3.38 2.67
C SER A 60 -22.42 1.90 2.36
N VAL A 61 -23.69 1.55 2.13
CA VAL A 61 -24.12 0.18 1.77
C VAL A 61 -23.47 -0.35 0.48
N LYS A 62 -23.03 0.52 -0.44
CA LYS A 62 -22.30 0.11 -1.66
C LYS A 62 -20.85 -0.31 -1.37
N GLY A 63 -20.35 -0.09 -0.15
CA GLY A 63 -18.95 -0.23 0.18
C GLY A 63 -18.13 1.02 -0.16
N TRP A 64 -16.89 0.82 -0.58
CA TRP A 64 -15.97 1.88 -1.01
C TRP A 64 -15.97 2.05 -2.53
N ASP A 65 -15.78 3.29 -2.98
CA ASP A 65 -15.53 3.55 -4.38
C ASP A 65 -14.17 2.98 -4.81
N GLY A 66 -14.17 2.21 -5.91
CA GLY A 66 -12.98 1.55 -6.44
C GLY A 66 -12.14 2.44 -7.37
N GLY A 67 -11.09 1.86 -7.95
CA GLY A 67 -10.33 2.49 -9.03
C GLY A 67 -9.64 3.79 -8.61
N ARG A 68 -9.84 4.84 -9.41
CA ARG A 68 -9.19 6.16 -9.20
C ARG A 68 -9.58 6.83 -7.88
N ALA A 69 -10.71 6.45 -7.27
CA ALA A 69 -11.10 6.97 -5.96
C ALA A 69 -10.06 6.67 -4.86
N TRP A 70 -9.22 5.64 -5.06
CA TRP A 70 -8.12 5.33 -4.14
C TRP A 70 -6.89 6.23 -4.27
N ILE A 71 -6.82 7.09 -5.29
CA ILE A 71 -5.62 7.86 -5.64
C ILE A 71 -5.91 9.35 -5.64
N ASN A 72 -5.20 10.06 -4.77
CA ASN A 72 -4.98 11.50 -4.82
C ASN A 72 -3.52 11.78 -4.42
N THR A 73 -3.09 13.03 -4.43
CA THR A 73 -1.71 13.41 -4.09
C THR A 73 -1.27 12.86 -2.73
N SER A 74 -2.13 12.92 -1.72
CA SER A 74 -1.82 12.45 -0.36
C SER A 74 -1.78 10.92 -0.28
N THR A 75 -2.79 10.22 -0.81
CA THR A 75 -2.83 8.75 -0.73
C THR A 75 -1.73 8.10 -1.58
N LEU A 76 -1.34 8.72 -2.70
CA LEU A 76 -0.21 8.27 -3.51
C LEU A 76 1.11 8.41 -2.76
N LEU A 77 1.35 9.57 -2.12
CA LEU A 77 2.54 9.76 -1.28
C LEU A 77 2.58 8.75 -0.13
N PHE A 78 1.45 8.49 0.53
CA PHE A 78 1.37 7.49 1.59
C PHE A 78 1.68 6.07 1.09
N ARG A 79 1.29 5.72 -0.14
CA ARG A 79 1.66 4.42 -0.74
C ARG A 79 3.17 4.30 -0.92
N TYR A 80 3.84 5.35 -1.39
CA TYR A 80 5.30 5.37 -1.53
C TYR A 80 5.99 5.27 -0.16
N ASN A 81 5.53 6.04 0.82
CA ASN A 81 6.07 6.00 2.17
C ASN A 81 5.85 4.62 2.82
N PHE A 82 4.70 3.98 2.60
CA PHE A 82 4.46 2.63 3.08
C PHE A 82 5.36 1.59 2.42
N ALA A 83 5.61 1.69 1.11
CA ALA A 83 6.56 0.81 0.43
C ALA A 83 7.98 1.02 0.95
N ASN A 84 8.42 2.27 1.13
CA ASN A 84 9.72 2.59 1.72
C ASN A 84 9.84 2.07 3.15
N TYR A 85 8.77 2.18 3.95
CA TYR A 85 8.70 1.60 5.28
C TYR A 85 8.93 0.09 5.26
N LEU A 86 8.28 -0.64 4.35
CA LEU A 86 8.49 -2.09 4.23
C LEU A 86 9.92 -2.45 3.81
N ILE A 87 10.58 -1.60 3.02
CA ILE A 87 11.93 -1.88 2.51
C ILE A 87 13.01 -1.51 3.53
N ASN A 88 12.98 -0.29 4.06
CA ASN A 88 14.04 0.29 4.89
C ASN A 88 13.76 0.17 6.39
N GLY A 89 12.50 0.02 6.77
CA GLY A 89 12.09 0.02 8.18
C GLY A 89 12.14 1.35 8.90
N ASP A 90 12.35 2.44 8.16
CA ASP A 90 12.31 3.82 8.66
C ASP A 90 10.92 4.20 9.16
N GLU A 91 10.84 5.19 10.04
CA GLU A 91 9.55 5.69 10.53
C GLU A 91 8.68 6.18 9.35
N MET A 92 7.45 5.68 9.27
CA MET A 92 6.50 6.13 8.27
C MET A 92 6.18 7.60 8.55
N LEU A 93 6.73 8.52 7.74
CA LEU A 93 6.50 9.96 7.88
C LEU A 93 5.00 10.23 8.05
N SER A 94 4.64 10.62 9.27
CA SER A 94 3.32 11.11 9.59
C SER A 94 3.17 12.43 8.82
N GLY A 95 2.29 12.48 7.82
CA GLY A 95 1.90 13.73 7.17
C GLY A 95 1.12 14.70 8.09
N ALA A 96 1.21 14.53 9.41
CA ALA A 96 0.70 15.47 10.39
C ALA A 96 1.81 16.47 10.75
N GLU A 97 1.55 17.73 10.41
CA GLU A 97 2.31 18.89 10.91
C GLU A 97 2.42 18.85 12.45
N PRO A 98 3.63 18.90 13.03
CA PRO A 98 3.81 18.99 14.47
C PRO A 98 3.29 20.35 14.96
N GLY A 99 2.19 20.37 15.72
CA GLY A 99 1.77 21.56 16.48
C GLY A 99 0.33 22.05 16.32
N LYS A 100 -0.55 21.40 15.53
CA LYS A 100 -2.00 21.70 15.59
C LYS A 100 -2.71 20.73 16.51
N GLU A 101 -2.92 21.14 17.76
CA GLU A 101 -3.94 20.53 18.63
C GLU A 101 -5.29 20.59 17.89
N ARG A 102 -5.81 19.41 17.53
CA ARG A 102 -7.12 19.27 16.90
C ARG A 102 -8.14 18.97 17.99
N ALA A 103 -9.30 19.64 17.89
CA ALA A 103 -10.45 19.47 18.76
C ALA A 103 -10.77 17.98 19.01
N PRO A 104 -11.33 17.63 20.19
CA PRO A 104 -11.62 16.24 20.53
C PRO A 104 -12.60 15.63 19.52
N ASP A 105 -12.08 14.82 18.60
CA ASP A 105 -12.84 14.13 17.56
C ASP A 105 -13.31 12.77 18.10
N PHE A 106 -14.62 12.62 18.28
CA PHE A 106 -15.24 11.38 18.72
C PHE A 106 -15.11 10.32 17.60
N GLY A 107 -14.10 9.46 17.71
CA GLY A 107 -14.19 8.07 17.27
C GLY A 107 -13.67 7.69 15.88
N PHE A 108 -13.43 8.61 14.94
CA PHE A 108 -13.06 8.21 13.56
C PHE A 108 -11.71 8.74 13.05
N ARG A 109 -11.17 9.80 13.66
CA ARG A 109 -9.92 10.45 13.21
C ARG A 109 -8.77 10.43 14.20
N ARG A 110 -8.90 9.72 15.33
CA ARG A 110 -7.76 9.53 16.23
C ARG A 110 -6.76 8.60 15.55
N GLY A 111 -5.80 9.17 14.83
CA GLY A 111 -4.56 8.48 14.52
C GLY A 111 -4.03 7.93 15.83
N LEU A 112 -3.83 6.61 15.89
CA LEU A 112 -3.10 6.02 17.01
C LEU A 112 -1.77 6.76 17.08
N ALA A 113 -1.49 7.38 18.24
CA ALA A 113 -0.18 7.94 18.49
C ALA A 113 0.82 6.81 18.22
N LEU A 114 1.68 7.02 17.22
CA LEU A 114 2.72 6.10 16.80
C LEU A 114 3.79 6.08 17.90
N GLY A 115 3.48 5.42 19.01
CA GLY A 115 4.25 5.47 20.24
C GLY A 115 4.44 4.07 20.82
N ALA A 116 4.86 3.11 19.99
CA ALA A 116 5.53 1.89 20.41
C ALA A 116 5.92 1.07 19.16
N ASN A 117 7.24 1.01 18.88
CA ASN A 117 7.90 0.14 17.88
C ASN A 117 7.36 0.20 16.45
N ILE A 118 7.69 1.30 15.76
CA ILE A 118 7.48 1.45 14.32
C ILE A 118 8.62 0.80 13.53
N ARG A 119 9.82 0.68 14.12
CA ARG A 119 11.00 0.13 13.45
C ARG A 119 10.85 -1.36 13.16
N ARG A 120 11.25 -1.73 11.95
CA ARG A 120 11.40 -3.09 11.46
C ARG A 120 12.77 -3.21 10.80
N ASP A 121 13.28 -4.43 10.69
CA ASP A 121 14.55 -4.62 9.98
C ASP A 121 14.36 -4.35 8.48
N PRO A 122 15.33 -3.67 7.83
CA PRO A 122 15.35 -3.52 6.39
C PRO A 122 15.38 -4.89 5.71
N ILE A 123 14.72 -5.01 4.55
CA ILE A 123 14.83 -6.21 3.73
C ILE A 123 16.10 -6.15 2.88
N ASP A 124 16.70 -7.30 2.61
CA ASP A 124 17.77 -7.40 1.61
C ASP A 124 17.16 -7.45 0.20
N VAL A 125 17.03 -6.28 -0.42
CA VAL A 125 16.49 -6.10 -1.79
C VAL A 125 17.31 -6.86 -2.83
N SER A 126 18.57 -7.24 -2.53
CA SER A 126 19.44 -7.97 -3.46
C SER A 126 19.02 -9.41 -3.69
N LYS A 127 18.23 -9.97 -2.77
CA LYS A 127 17.62 -11.29 -2.93
C LYS A 127 16.44 -11.27 -3.88
N LEU A 128 15.78 -10.12 -4.04
CA LEU A 128 14.60 -9.95 -4.88
C LEU A 128 14.95 -9.42 -6.28
N ILE A 129 15.89 -8.46 -6.35
CA ILE A 129 16.24 -7.74 -7.57
C ILE A 129 17.77 -7.61 -7.67
N PRO A 130 18.38 -8.19 -8.73
CA PRO A 130 19.81 -8.00 -9.04
C PRO A 130 20.18 -6.52 -9.17
N ALA A 131 21.36 -6.14 -8.69
CA ALA A 131 21.81 -4.75 -8.67
C ALA A 131 21.81 -4.09 -10.06
N GLU A 132 22.15 -4.86 -11.09
CA GLU A 132 22.21 -4.41 -12.49
C GLU A 132 20.84 -3.96 -13.03
N LEU A 133 19.76 -4.65 -12.63
CA LEU A 133 18.41 -4.35 -13.10
C LEU A 133 17.81 -3.13 -12.40
N ARG A 134 18.31 -2.74 -11.23
CA ARG A 134 17.77 -1.60 -10.46
C ARG A 134 17.89 -0.27 -11.19
N LYS A 135 18.91 -0.13 -12.04
CA LYS A 135 19.15 1.09 -12.83
C LYS A 135 18.33 1.12 -14.14
N LYS A 136 17.61 0.04 -14.44
CA LYS A 136 16.93 -0.16 -15.72
C LYS A 136 15.44 -0.48 -15.51
N PRO A 137 14.58 0.54 -15.35
CA PRO A 137 13.19 0.35 -14.95
C PRO A 137 12.37 -0.56 -15.87
N GLN A 138 12.59 -0.49 -17.19
CA GLN A 138 11.87 -1.34 -18.15
C GLN A 138 12.27 -2.82 -18.04
N GLU A 139 13.58 -3.10 -17.98
CA GLU A 139 14.10 -4.47 -17.80
C GLU A 139 13.69 -5.04 -16.44
N LEU A 140 13.65 -4.21 -15.40
CA LEU A 140 13.18 -4.59 -14.08
C LEU A 140 11.71 -5.03 -14.08
N VAL A 141 10.83 -4.25 -14.72
CA VAL A 141 9.41 -4.61 -14.83
C VAL A 141 9.24 -5.92 -15.58
N ALA A 142 9.99 -6.12 -16.66
CA ALA A 142 9.98 -7.38 -17.41
C ALA A 142 10.46 -8.58 -16.57
N HIS A 143 11.47 -8.39 -15.72
CA HIS A 143 11.99 -9.45 -14.83
C HIS A 143 10.99 -9.88 -13.74
N LEU A 144 10.15 -8.96 -13.26
CA LEU A 144 9.16 -9.20 -12.20
C LEU A 144 7.81 -9.74 -12.72
N SER A 145 7.71 -10.04 -14.01
CA SER A 145 6.46 -10.39 -14.71
C SER A 145 6.49 -11.81 -15.25
#